data_AF-A0A535WXB2-F1
#
_entry.id   AF-A0A535WXB2-F1
#
_cell.length_a   1.000
_cell.length_b   1.000
_cell.length_c   1.000
_cell.angle_alpha   90.00
_cell.angle_beta   90.00
_cell.angle_gamma   90.00
#
_symmetry.space_group_name_H-M   'P 1'
#
loop_
_entity.id
_entity.type
_entity.pdbx_description
1 polymer ?
#
loop_
_entity_poly.entity_id
_entity_poly.type
_entity_poly.pdbx_seq_one_letter_code
_entity_poly.pdbx_strand_id
1 'polypeptide(L)' 'ASRRAAERFGFTFEGVFRQHMVIKGRNRDSAWYAITNTEWPARRAAFEAWLSPDNFDDDGRQRRTLEEVRSGLTLAS' A
#
# COMPACT_ATOMS: atom_id res chain seq x y z
N ALA A 1 -9.71 1.14 -8.19
CA ALA A 1 -8.65 2.06 -7.74
C ALA A 1 -8.27 1.80 -6.28
N SER A 2 -9.21 1.85 -5.33
CA SER A 2 -8.93 1.73 -3.88
C SER A 2 -8.20 0.45 -3.44
N ARG A 3 -8.62 -0.74 -3.90
CA ARG A 3 -8.01 -2.03 -3.52
C ARG A 3 -6.53 -2.13 -3.92
N ARG A 4 -6.25 -1.85 -5.20
CA ARG A 4 -4.88 -1.79 -5.74
C ARG A 4 -4.00 -0.78 -4.99
N ALA A 5 -4.55 0.36 -4.57
CA ALA A 5 -3.79 1.33 -3.79
C ALA A 5 -3.44 0.81 -2.39
N ALA A 6 -4.37 0.13 -1.70
CA ALA A 6 -4.10 -0.50 -0.40
C ALA A 6 -2.99 -1.54 -0.50
N GLU A 7 -3.03 -2.40 -1.52
CA GLU A 7 -2.00 -3.42 -1.78
C GLU A 7 -0.63 -2.77 -2.08
N ARG A 8 -0.60 -1.72 -2.92
CA ARG A 8 0.61 -0.95 -3.24
C ARG A 8 1.23 -0.31 -2.00
N PHE A 9 0.41 0.26 -1.11
CA PHE A 9 0.87 0.86 0.14
C PHE A 9 1.29 -0.17 1.20
N GLY A 10 1.01 -1.45 0.95
CA GLY A 10 1.46 -2.56 1.77
C GLY A 10 0.54 -2.90 2.92
N PHE A 11 -0.74 -2.56 2.80
CA PHE A 11 -1.77 -3.16 3.61
C PHE A 11 -2.00 -4.61 3.20
N THR A 12 -2.30 -5.44 4.21
CA THR A 12 -2.66 -6.85 4.05
C THR A 12 -4.18 -6.97 4.03
N PHE A 13 -4.73 -7.75 3.10
CA PHE A 13 -6.18 -7.99 2.99
C PHE A 13 -6.65 -8.93 4.10
N GLU A 14 -7.75 -8.58 4.77
CA GLU A 14 -8.26 -9.35 5.92
C GLU A 14 -9.65 -9.95 5.68
N GLY A 15 -10.40 -9.47 4.70
CA GLY A 15 -11.71 -10.05 4.38
C GLY A 15 -12.68 -9.09 3.70
N VAL A 16 -13.85 -9.63 3.34
CA VAL A 16 -14.97 -8.85 2.80
C VAL A 16 -16.19 -8.99 3.69
N PHE A 17 -16.73 -7.85 4.12
CA PHE A 17 -18.05 -7.79 4.73
C PHE A 17 -19.09 -7.64 3.62
N ARG A 18 -19.88 -8.70 3.43
CA ARG A 18 -20.98 -8.72 2.45
C ARG A 18 -22.13 -7.87 2.95
N GLN A 19 -22.75 -7.11 2.06
CA GLN A 19 -23.89 -6.24 2.39
C GLN A 19 -23.63 -5.22 3.49
N HIS A 20 -22.37 -4.78 3.63
CA HIS A 20 -21.97 -3.88 4.72
C HIS A 20 -22.73 -2.56 4.70
N MET A 21 -23.00 -2.00 3.51
CA MET A 21 -23.68 -0.70 3.39
C MET A 21 -24.57 -0.63 2.16
N VAL A 22 -25.54 0.27 2.19
CA VAL A 22 -26.23 0.80 0.99
C VAL A 22 -25.71 2.21 0.73
N ILE A 23 -25.03 2.41 -0.40
CA ILE A 23 -24.47 3.71 -0.78
C ILE A 23 -25.06 4.11 -2.13
N LYS A 24 -25.70 5.29 -2.17
CA LYS A 24 -26.36 5.82 -3.38
C LYS A 24 -27.34 4.81 -3.98
N GLY A 25 -28.15 4.19 -3.12
CA GLY A 25 -29.19 3.22 -3.50
C GLY A 25 -28.67 1.84 -3.96
N ARG A 26 -27.37 1.55 -3.81
CA ARG A 26 -26.78 0.27 -4.21
C ARG A 26 -26.09 -0.43 -3.05
N ASN A 27 -26.18 -1.76 -3.04
CA ASN A 27 -25.42 -2.60 -2.13
C ASN A 27 -23.91 -2.39 -2.34
N ARG A 28 -23.17 -2.27 -1.24
CA ARG A 28 -21.72 -2.26 -1.21
C ARG A 28 -21.20 -3.31 -0.23
N ASP A 29 -20.46 -4.26 -0.78
CA ASP A 29 -19.53 -5.09 -0.03
C ASP A 29 -18.26 -4.30 0.31
N SER A 30 -17.72 -4.50 1.51
CA SER A 30 -16.53 -3.77 1.99
C SER A 30 -15.36 -4.69 2.20
N ALA A 31 -14.29 -4.48 1.43
CA ALA A 31 -13.02 -5.15 1.61
C ALA A 31 -12.19 -4.41 2.68
N TRP A 32 -11.70 -5.15 3.66
CA TRP A 32 -10.90 -4.64 4.78
C TRP A 32 -9.43 -4.99 4.61
N TYR A 33 -8.58 -4.04 5.00
CA TYR A 33 -7.13 -4.13 4.88
C TYR A 33 -6.47 -3.48 6.11
N ALA A 34 -5.35 -4.01 6.56
CA ALA A 34 -4.64 -3.53 7.75
C ALA A 34 -3.12 -3.47 7.55
N ILE A 35 -2.46 -2.66 8.39
CA ILE A 35 -1.02 -2.72 8.67
C ILE A 35 -0.90 -2.79 10.19
N THR A 36 -0.27 -3.82 10.69
CA THR A 36 -0.02 -4.01 12.12
C THR A 36 1.20 -3.22 12.59
N ASN A 37 1.35 -3.08 13.91
CA ASN A 37 2.55 -2.50 14.52
C ASN A 37 3.84 -3.26 14.17
N THR A 38 3.78 -4.59 14.00
CA THR A 38 4.92 -5.42 13.61
C THR A 38 5.30 -5.22 12.15
N GLU A 39 4.33 -5.00 11.25
CA GLU A 39 4.59 -4.73 9.84
C GLU A 39 5.07 -3.29 9.59
N TRP A 40 4.67 -2.35 10.47
CA TRP A 40 4.91 -0.92 10.27
C TRP A 40 6.38 -0.53 10.05
N PRO A 41 7.38 -1.00 10.84
CA PRO A 41 8.77 -0.62 10.63
C PRO A 41 9.27 -0.86 9.20
N ALA A 42 8.94 -2.01 8.61
CA ALA A 42 9.32 -2.33 7.23
C ALA A 42 8.56 -1.47 6.20
N ARG A 43 7.27 -1.20 6.43
CA ARG A 43 6.48 -0.31 5.55
C ARG A 43 7.00 1.12 5.59
N ARG A 44 7.33 1.62 6.78
CA ARG A 44 7.91 2.94 6.99
C ARG A 44 9.24 3.08 6.26
N ALA A 45 10.17 2.14 6.42
CA ALA A 45 11.45 2.16 5.72
C ALA A 45 11.27 2.20 4.19
N ALA A 46 10.28 1.46 3.67
CA ALA A 46 9.96 1.49 2.25
C ALA A 46 9.40 2.85 1.79
N PHE A 47 8.52 3.47 2.59
CA PHE A 47 8.01 4.81 2.30
C PHE A 47 9.13 5.86 2.33
N GLU A 48 10.01 5.83 3.34
CA GLU A 48 11.15 6.75 3.46
C GLU A 48 12.08 6.62 2.24
N ALA A 49 12.42 5.40 1.83
CA ALA A 49 13.25 5.17 0.64
C ALA A 49 12.55 5.54 -0.67
N TRP A 50 11.23 5.32 -0.79
CA TRP A 50 10.46 5.69 -1.97
C TRP A 50 10.26 7.21 -2.11
N LEU A 51 10.10 7.91 -1.00
CA LEU A 51 9.94 9.38 -0.94
C LEU A 51 11.26 10.14 -0.90
N SER A 52 12.39 9.45 -0.73
CA SER A 52 13.72 10.08 -0.78
C SER A 52 13.88 10.84 -2.11
N PRO A 53 14.44 12.07 -2.10
CA PRO A 53 14.77 12.80 -3.32
C PRO A 53 15.61 11.98 -4.31
N ASP A 54 16.47 11.09 -3.80
CA ASP A 54 17.30 10.19 -4.61
C ASP A 54 16.48 9.21 -5.47
N ASN A 55 15.21 8.97 -5.11
CA ASN A 55 14.32 8.12 -5.88
C ASN A 55 13.58 8.88 -6.99
N PHE A 56 13.90 10.14 -7.25
CA PHE A 56 13.31 10.92 -8.34
C PHE A 56 14.39 11.38 -9.34
N ASP A 57 14.01 11.49 -10.61
CA ASP A 57 14.85 12.10 -11.64
C ASP A 57 14.58 13.61 -11.75
N ASP A 58 15.32 14.28 -12.64
CA ASP A 58 15.25 15.74 -12.82
C ASP A 58 13.88 16.22 -13.33
N ASP A 59 13.07 15.32 -13.90
CA ASP A 59 11.70 15.56 -14.33
C ASP A 59 10.65 15.25 -13.22
N GLY A 60 11.11 14.84 -12.03
CA GLY A 60 10.26 14.45 -10.92
C GLY A 60 9.58 13.09 -11.07
N ARG A 61 10.05 12.24 -12.00
CA ARG A 61 9.55 10.86 -12.13
C ARG A 61 10.29 9.94 -11.15
N GLN A 62 9.53 9.03 -10.54
CA GLN A 62 10.10 8.03 -9.66
C GLN A 62 11.04 7.08 -10.44
N ARG A 63 12.21 6.79 -9.88
CA ARG A 63 13.19 5.82 -10.38
C ARG A 63 12.80 4.39 -10.03
N ARG A 64 12.28 4.18 -8.82
CA ARG A 64 11.68 2.92 -8.36
C ARG A 64 10.29 3.17 -7.80
N THR A 65 9.38 2.26 -8.08
CA THR A 65 8.04 2.21 -7.48
C THR A 65 8.12 1.78 -6.02
N LEU A 66 7.09 2.12 -5.24
CA LEU A 66 6.98 1.66 -3.85
C LEU A 66 6.96 0.13 -3.73
N GLU A 67 6.38 -0.58 -4.70
CA GLU A 67 6.34 -2.05 -4.73
C GLU A 67 7.73 -2.66 -4.92
N GLU A 68 8.55 -2.07 -5.80
CA GLU A 68 9.95 -2.49 -6.00
C GLU A 68 10.79 -2.26 -4.75
N VAL A 69 10.64 -1.09 -4.12
CA VAL A 69 11.36 -0.77 -2.87
C VAL A 69 10.97 -1.73 -1.75
N ARG A 70 9.68 -2.01 -1.57
CA ARG A 70 9.18 -2.96 -0.56
C ARG A 70 9.69 -4.38 -0.78
N SER A 71 9.70 -4.84 -2.03
CA SER A 71 10.20 -6.17 -2.40
C SER A 71 11.69 -6.30 -2.12
N GLY A 72 12.48 -5.27 -2.43
CA GLY A 72 13.93 -5.25 -2.18
C GLY A 72 14.30 -5.30 -0.69
N LEU A 73 13.53 -4.65 0.18
CA LEU A 73 13.76 -4.68 1.64
C LEU A 73 13.43 -6.03 2.27
N THR A 74 12.49 -6.79 1.68
CA THR A 74 12.09 -8.11 2.19
C THR A 74 13.14 -9.18 1.86
N LEU A 75 13.88 -9.03 0.76
CA LEU A 75 14.94 -9.95 0.34
C LEU A 75 16.29 -9.69 1.04
N ALA A 76 16.45 -8.53 1.67
CA ALA A 76 17.68 -8.14 2.38
C ALA A 76 17.62 -8.44 3.90
N SER A 77 16.60 -9.16 4.36
CA SER A 77 16.37 -9.55 5.77
C SER A 77 16.71 -11.01 6.03
#